data_AF-Q4S9V8-F1
#
_entry.id   AF-Q4S9V8-F1
#
_cell.length_a   1.000
_cell.length_b   1.000
_cell.length_c   1.000
_cell.angle_alpha   90.00
_cell.angle_beta   90.00
_cell.angle_gamma   90.00
#
_symmetry.space_group_name_H-M   'P 1'
#
loop_
_entity.id
_entity.type
_entity.pdbx_description
1 polymer ?
#
loop_
_entity_poly.entity_id
_entity_poly.type
_entity_poly.pdbx_seq_one_letter_code
_entity_poly.pdbx_strand_id
1 'polypeptide(L)'
;MLRRNVSLSVLTEAANSTTCREALLRGGDGARAMQLCDRHKKPLVYYCKQDRTPVCHECGICDCKNHEKVLLETEKENQELLLERKINEVEKLVKETEEKIADLAENISQAKVSFEQTSVWVSAKFSSMMKVLGEKQEATEQFIHQQQEEAIGEAHSRTLRESRSQIKAVHNLSDTELIKESMVIEVPRLKDVATDVKPNLQDRLNAVTEILSRMSKLVSDDLDKAVSSTVGQDKDGSPQDKRPVLAVVPSPAAPSHPGGKEGLSAYRCSLTFDPRTANGNLFLSQENRRAEHLTSGPRPVPPHEARFDHTWQVLCFQGFTHGQHYWELEVSKPWAYLGISTGVFSEQVTYESIPRKEKGRRCMVGMNELSWSLQLDQHQLSAWHNGQRETLAGPAQSSRIGMLLDYEAGTLTYYGDGQTRLHAFHCAFTQELFPACWIGEGVSITLCSM
;
A
#
# COMPACT_ATOMS: atom_id res chain seq x y z
N MET A 1 -33.35 7.09 -34.71
CA MET A 1 -32.58 6.69 -33.52
C MET A 1 -33.52 5.97 -32.56
N LEU A 2 -33.32 4.66 -32.33
CA LEU A 2 -33.61 3.92 -31.09
C LEU A 2 -33.65 2.40 -31.36
N ARG A 3 -32.75 1.70 -30.66
CA ARG A 3 -32.85 0.35 -30.08
C ARG A 3 -33.38 -0.81 -30.94
N ARG A 4 -32.53 -1.83 -31.08
CA ARG A 4 -32.74 -3.09 -30.34
C ARG A 4 -31.43 -3.86 -30.20
N ASN A 5 -30.89 -3.83 -28.97
CA ASN A 5 -29.97 -4.83 -28.45
C ASN A 5 -30.64 -6.21 -28.62
N VAL A 6 -30.03 -7.10 -29.39
CA VAL A 6 -30.37 -8.52 -29.35
C VAL A 6 -29.64 -9.08 -28.14
N SER A 7 -30.42 -9.50 -27.13
CA SER A 7 -29.89 -10.05 -25.88
C SER A 7 -29.11 -11.35 -26.15
N LEU A 8 -27.95 -11.47 -25.48
CA LEU A 8 -27.11 -12.67 -25.42
C LEU A 8 -27.87 -13.95 -25.02
N SER A 9 -29.07 -13.83 -24.45
CA SER A 9 -29.98 -14.94 -24.16
C SER A 9 -30.44 -15.71 -25.40
N VAL A 10 -30.57 -15.05 -26.56
CA VAL A 10 -31.03 -15.69 -27.80
C VAL A 10 -29.95 -16.58 -28.43
N LEU A 11 -28.68 -16.26 -28.22
CA LEU A 11 -27.55 -17.09 -28.68
C LEU A 11 -27.24 -18.24 -27.72
N THR A 12 -27.53 -18.08 -26.43
CA THR A 12 -27.39 -19.17 -25.43
C THR A 12 -28.54 -20.16 -25.50
N GLU A 13 -29.78 -19.76 -25.83
CA GLU A 13 -30.88 -20.69 -26.09
C GLU A 13 -30.66 -21.57 -27.33
N ALA A 14 -29.94 -21.07 -28.34
CA ALA A 14 -29.55 -21.88 -29.50
C ALA A 14 -28.46 -22.92 -29.18
N ALA A 15 -27.58 -22.63 -28.21
CA ALA A 15 -26.50 -23.52 -27.77
C ALA A 15 -26.92 -24.53 -26.68
N ASN A 16 -27.89 -24.16 -25.82
CA ASN A 16 -28.39 -25.00 -24.73
C ASN A 16 -29.63 -25.83 -25.09
N SER A 17 -30.06 -25.80 -26.35
CA SER A 17 -31.06 -26.74 -26.87
C SER A 17 -30.46 -28.14 -26.89
N THR A 18 -30.75 -28.91 -25.84
CA THR A 18 -30.44 -30.34 -25.65
C THR A 18 -30.87 -31.23 -26.83
N THR A 19 -31.71 -30.70 -27.72
CA THR A 19 -32.13 -31.31 -28.98
C THR A 19 -31.01 -31.51 -30.01
N CYS A 20 -29.91 -30.73 -29.97
CA CYS A 20 -28.80 -30.90 -30.92
C CYS A 20 -27.80 -32.00 -30.53
N ARG A 21 -27.74 -32.36 -29.25
CA ARG A 21 -26.78 -33.38 -28.75
C ARG A 21 -27.31 -34.80 -28.90
N GLU A 22 -28.62 -34.99 -28.98
CA GLU A 22 -29.25 -36.31 -29.21
C GLU A 22 -29.35 -36.70 -30.69
N ALA A 23 -29.22 -35.75 -31.63
CA ALA A 23 -29.28 -36.04 -33.06
C ALA A 23 -28.00 -36.68 -33.64
N LEU A 24 -26.86 -36.57 -32.94
CA LEU A 24 -25.58 -37.14 -33.38
C LEU A 24 -25.37 -38.61 -33.00
N LEU A 25 -26.28 -39.21 -32.20
CA LEU A 25 -26.16 -40.60 -31.73
C LEU A 25 -27.27 -41.55 -32.21
N ARG A 26 -28.20 -41.10 -33.07
CA ARG A 26 -29.10 -42.01 -33.78
C ARG A 26 -28.68 -42.11 -35.24
N GLY A 27 -27.88 -43.16 -35.53
CA GLY A 27 -27.78 -43.70 -36.87
C GLY A 27 -29.18 -44.02 -37.41
N GLY A 28 -29.66 -43.17 -38.30
CA GLY A 28 -30.94 -43.30 -38.98
C GLY A 28 -30.68 -43.35 -40.47
N ASP A 29 -30.68 -44.57 -41.01
CA ASP A 29 -30.65 -44.89 -42.43
C ASP A 29 -31.88 -44.25 -43.10
N GLY A 30 -31.67 -43.12 -43.77
CA GLY A 30 -32.70 -42.33 -44.44
C GLY A 30 -32.23 -41.95 -45.83
N ALA A 31 -32.74 -42.65 -46.84
CA ALA A 31 -32.47 -42.36 -48.24
C ALA A 31 -32.64 -40.87 -48.55
N ARG A 32 -31.52 -40.19 -48.85
CA ARG A 32 -31.49 -38.76 -49.19
C ARG A 32 -32.41 -38.52 -50.40
N ALA A 33 -33.49 -37.77 -50.21
CA ALA A 33 -34.35 -37.35 -51.31
C ALA A 33 -33.51 -36.57 -52.34
N MET A 34 -33.44 -37.09 -53.57
CA MET A 34 -32.62 -36.53 -54.63
C MET A 34 -33.24 -35.22 -55.10
N GLN A 35 -32.58 -34.08 -54.84
CA GLN A 35 -33.10 -32.77 -55.23
C GLN A 35 -33.05 -32.62 -56.75
N LEU A 36 -34.20 -32.31 -57.34
CA LEU A 36 -34.38 -32.17 -58.78
C LEU A 36 -34.51 -30.68 -59.15
N CYS A 37 -33.96 -30.31 -60.31
CA CYS A 37 -34.15 -28.99 -60.90
C CYS A 37 -35.62 -28.76 -61.24
N ASP A 38 -36.18 -27.64 -60.81
CA ASP A 38 -37.59 -27.33 -61.02
C ASP A 38 -38.00 -27.24 -62.50
N ARG A 39 -37.07 -26.80 -63.36
CA ARG A 39 -37.27 -26.59 -64.80
C ARG A 39 -37.09 -27.87 -65.62
N HIS A 40 -36.04 -28.63 -65.34
CA HIS A 40 -35.66 -29.79 -66.16
C HIS A 40 -36.04 -31.13 -65.51
N LYS A 41 -36.49 -31.12 -64.25
CA LYS A 41 -36.79 -32.33 -63.43
C LYS A 41 -35.63 -33.33 -63.36
N LYS A 42 -34.40 -32.84 -63.55
CA LYS A 42 -33.16 -33.60 -63.52
C LYS A 42 -32.37 -33.33 -62.24
N PRO A 43 -31.50 -34.27 -61.80
CA PRO A 43 -30.74 -34.10 -60.56
C PRO A 43 -29.85 -32.86 -60.58
N LEU A 44 -29.76 -32.18 -59.44
CA LEU A 44 -28.81 -31.10 -59.22
C LEU A 44 -27.43 -31.71 -58.95
N VAL A 45 -26.47 -31.45 -59.85
CA VAL A 45 -25.14 -32.08 -59.82
C VAL A 45 -24.03 -31.05 -59.67
N TYR A 46 -24.25 -29.82 -60.11
CA TYR A 46 -23.28 -28.74 -60.05
C TYR A 46 -23.73 -27.64 -59.10
N TYR A 47 -22.78 -26.91 -58.53
CA TYR A 47 -23.02 -25.65 -57.84
C TYR A 47 -22.40 -24.53 -58.65
N CYS A 48 -23.22 -23.53 -58.99
CA CYS A 48 -22.77 -22.33 -59.68
C CYS A 48 -22.24 -21.32 -58.66
N LYS A 49 -20.94 -21.00 -58.67
CA LYS A 49 -20.35 -20.09 -57.68
C LYS A 49 -20.83 -18.65 -57.83
N GLN A 50 -21.10 -18.22 -59.06
CA GLN A 50 -21.58 -16.87 -59.38
C GLN A 50 -23.02 -16.69 -58.92
N ASP A 51 -23.90 -17.66 -59.24
CA ASP A 51 -25.33 -17.59 -58.90
C ASP A 51 -25.63 -18.15 -57.49
N ARG A 52 -24.62 -18.69 -56.81
CA ARG A 52 -24.69 -19.30 -55.47
C ARG A 52 -25.83 -20.32 -55.30
N THR A 53 -26.08 -21.11 -56.34
CA THR A 53 -27.21 -22.04 -56.40
C THR A 53 -26.82 -23.39 -57.00
N PRO A 54 -27.43 -24.48 -56.53
CA PRO A 54 -27.29 -25.80 -57.15
C PRO A 54 -28.03 -25.84 -58.50
N VAL A 55 -27.39 -26.39 -59.53
CA VAL A 55 -27.92 -26.47 -60.90
C VAL A 55 -27.76 -27.89 -61.48
N CYS A 56 -28.71 -28.31 -62.33
CA CYS A 56 -28.56 -29.53 -63.12
C CYS A 56 -27.64 -29.32 -64.31
N HIS A 57 -27.20 -30.39 -64.98
CA HIS A 57 -26.30 -30.29 -66.14
C HIS A 57 -26.86 -29.40 -67.27
N GLU A 58 -28.17 -29.43 -67.53
CA GLU A 58 -28.78 -28.59 -68.58
C GLU A 58 -28.74 -27.09 -68.24
N CYS A 59 -29.11 -26.70 -67.01
CA CYS A 59 -28.95 -25.31 -66.54
C CYS A 59 -27.48 -24.88 -66.56
N GLY A 60 -26.56 -25.77 -66.19
CA GLY A 60 -25.12 -25.55 -66.26
C GLY A 60 -24.62 -25.23 -67.67
N ILE A 61 -25.24 -25.82 -68.70
CA ILE A 61 -24.89 -25.64 -70.12
C ILE A 61 -25.65 -24.50 -70.77
N CYS A 62 -26.88 -24.18 -70.35
CA CYS A 62 -27.70 -23.16 -70.99
C CYS A 62 -27.53 -21.79 -70.33
N ASP A 63 -27.74 -21.75 -69.02
CA ASP A 63 -27.86 -20.50 -68.26
C ASP A 63 -26.52 -20.11 -67.61
N CYS A 64 -25.73 -21.10 -67.17
CA CYS A 64 -24.45 -20.88 -66.47
C CYS A 64 -23.23 -21.18 -67.37
N LYS A 65 -23.29 -20.91 -68.69
CA LYS A 65 -22.22 -21.28 -69.65
C LYS A 65 -20.83 -20.82 -69.21
N ASN A 66 -20.74 -19.55 -68.84
CA ASN A 66 -19.49 -18.88 -68.50
C ASN A 66 -19.26 -18.76 -66.98
N HIS A 67 -20.10 -19.39 -66.16
CA HIS A 67 -19.94 -19.37 -64.71
C HIS A 67 -19.03 -20.50 -64.25
N GLU A 68 -18.31 -20.26 -63.16
CA GLU A 68 -17.50 -21.27 -62.51
C GLU A 68 -18.43 -22.27 -61.80
N LYS A 69 -18.32 -23.53 -62.21
CA LYS A 69 -19.16 -24.63 -61.72
C LYS A 69 -18.28 -25.66 -61.05
N VAL A 70 -18.65 -26.05 -59.85
CA VAL A 70 -18.03 -27.16 -59.11
C VAL A 70 -19.08 -28.24 -58.88
N LEU A 71 -18.67 -29.47 -58.54
CA LEU A 71 -19.63 -30.49 -58.15
C LEU A 71 -20.34 -30.06 -56.86
N LEU A 72 -21.66 -30.28 -56.81
CA LEU A 72 -22.49 -29.88 -55.68
C LEU A 72 -22.03 -30.56 -54.38
N GLU A 73 -21.63 -31.83 -54.46
CA GLU A 73 -21.10 -32.58 -53.33
C GLU A 73 -19.78 -31.99 -52.82
N THR A 74 -18.87 -31.62 -53.71
CA THR A 74 -17.59 -30.98 -53.36
C THR A 74 -17.79 -29.60 -52.72
N GLU A 75 -18.70 -28.78 -53.23
CA GLU A 75 -19.01 -27.49 -52.58
C GLU A 75 -19.64 -27.70 -51.20
N LYS A 76 -20.53 -28.69 -51.06
CA LYS A 76 -21.13 -29.04 -49.78
C LYS A 76 -20.06 -29.42 -48.74
N GLU A 77 -19.14 -30.32 -49.10
CA GLU A 77 -18.02 -30.70 -48.23
C GLU A 77 -17.15 -29.48 -47.86
N ASN A 78 -16.87 -28.59 -48.81
CA ASN A 78 -16.12 -27.36 -48.55
C ASN A 78 -16.85 -26.41 -47.57
N GLN A 79 -18.17 -26.28 -47.69
CA GLN A 79 -18.99 -25.47 -46.78
C GLN A 79 -19.07 -26.11 -45.38
N GLU A 80 -19.20 -27.43 -45.30
CA GLU A 80 -19.16 -28.18 -44.03
C GLU A 80 -17.82 -27.98 -43.30
N LEU A 81 -16.69 -28.11 -44.01
CA LEU A 81 -15.35 -27.83 -43.46
C LEU A 81 -15.14 -26.37 -43.06
N LEU A 82 -15.74 -25.42 -43.77
CA LEU A 82 -15.69 -24.00 -43.39
C LEU A 82 -16.50 -23.74 -42.12
N LEU A 83 -17.68 -24.35 -42.00
CA LEU A 83 -18.52 -24.25 -40.81
C LEU A 83 -17.82 -24.86 -39.60
N GLU A 84 -17.20 -26.02 -39.74
CA GLU A 84 -16.45 -26.67 -38.66
C GLU A 84 -15.29 -25.79 -38.16
N ARG A 85 -14.53 -25.18 -39.08
CA ARG A 85 -13.49 -24.19 -38.70
C ARG A 85 -14.05 -23.00 -37.94
N LYS A 86 -15.19 -22.46 -38.37
CA LYS A 86 -15.84 -21.34 -37.68
C LYS A 86 -16.39 -21.73 -36.31
N ILE A 87 -16.93 -22.94 -36.16
CA ILE A 87 -17.38 -23.46 -34.86
C ILE A 87 -16.19 -23.52 -33.91
N ASN A 88 -15.07 -24.10 -34.33
CA ASN A 88 -13.85 -24.16 -33.51
C ASN A 88 -13.31 -22.78 -33.13
N GLU A 89 -13.39 -21.80 -34.04
CA GLU A 89 -13.00 -20.41 -33.76
C GLU A 89 -13.91 -19.76 -32.71
N VAL A 90 -15.23 -19.97 -32.83
CA VAL A 90 -16.21 -19.48 -31.84
C VAL A 90 -16.00 -20.14 -30.48
N GLU A 91 -15.80 -21.46 -30.43
CA GLU A 91 -15.53 -22.17 -29.17
C GLU A 91 -14.27 -21.64 -28.47
N LYS A 92 -13.22 -21.36 -29.24
CA LYS A 92 -12.00 -20.74 -28.71
C LYS A 92 -12.28 -19.36 -28.13
N LEU A 93 -13.03 -18.51 -28.84
CA LEU A 93 -13.39 -17.17 -28.38
C LEU A 93 -14.27 -17.21 -27.12
N VAL A 94 -15.19 -18.17 -27.03
CA VAL A 94 -16.02 -18.38 -25.84
C VAL A 94 -15.13 -18.72 -24.65
N LYS A 95 -14.22 -19.69 -24.80
CA LYS A 95 -13.29 -20.08 -23.74
C LYS A 95 -12.41 -18.92 -23.28
N GLU A 96 -11.81 -18.17 -24.21
CA GLU A 96 -11.01 -16.97 -23.89
C GLU A 96 -11.83 -15.89 -23.16
N THR A 97 -13.13 -15.78 -23.47
CA THR A 97 -14.03 -14.82 -22.81
C THR A 97 -14.40 -15.29 -21.41
N GLU A 98 -14.65 -16.58 -21.21
CA GLU A 98 -14.92 -17.17 -19.89
C GLU A 98 -13.73 -17.02 -18.95
N GLU A 99 -12.50 -17.24 -19.44
CA GLU A 99 -11.26 -17.00 -18.69
C GLU A 99 -11.16 -15.52 -18.24
N LYS A 100 -11.40 -14.57 -19.16
CA LYS A 100 -11.39 -13.13 -18.82
C LYS A 100 -12.48 -12.73 -17.82
N ILE A 101 -13.65 -13.38 -17.86
CA ILE A 101 -14.73 -13.14 -16.90
C ILE A 101 -14.31 -13.65 -15.51
N ALA A 102 -13.68 -14.82 -15.44
CA ALA A 102 -13.16 -15.36 -14.18
C ALA A 102 -12.08 -14.45 -13.58
N ASP A 103 -11.12 -13.98 -14.39
CA ASP A 103 -10.08 -13.05 -13.96
C ASP A 103 -10.69 -11.73 -13.43
N LEU A 104 -11.71 -11.20 -14.10
CA LEU A 104 -12.41 -10.00 -13.64
C LEU A 104 -13.14 -10.22 -12.31
N ALA A 105 -13.78 -11.38 -12.14
CA ALA A 105 -14.49 -11.70 -10.89
C ALA A 105 -13.52 -11.83 -9.69
N GLU A 106 -12.34 -12.40 -9.91
CA GLU A 106 -11.28 -12.49 -8.89
C GLU A 106 -10.75 -11.09 -8.55
N ASN A 107 -10.46 -10.26 -9.55
CA ASN A 107 -10.02 -8.88 -9.34
C ASN A 107 -11.05 -8.05 -8.54
N ILE A 108 -12.35 -8.21 -8.82
CA ILE A 108 -13.43 -7.55 -8.06
C ILE A 108 -13.44 -8.03 -6.60
N SER A 109 -13.27 -9.33 -6.37
CA SER A 109 -13.25 -9.92 -5.03
C SER A 109 -12.06 -9.40 -4.21
N GLN A 110 -10.88 -9.33 -4.81
CA GLN A 110 -9.67 -8.77 -4.19
C GLN A 110 -9.82 -7.28 -3.90
N ALA A 111 -10.36 -6.50 -4.83
CA ALA A 111 -10.63 -5.09 -4.60
C ALA A 111 -11.56 -4.89 -3.40
N LYS A 112 -12.63 -5.70 -3.29
CA LYS A 112 -13.56 -5.64 -2.16
C LYS A 112 -12.87 -5.93 -0.82
N VAL A 113 -12.02 -6.95 -0.76
CA VAL A 113 -11.25 -7.27 0.46
C VAL A 113 -10.30 -6.13 0.82
N SER A 114 -9.59 -5.57 -0.16
CA SER A 114 -8.68 -4.43 0.03
C SER A 114 -9.40 -3.17 0.55
N PHE A 115 -10.60 -2.87 0.02
CA PHE A 115 -11.43 -1.76 0.52
C PHE A 115 -11.88 -1.98 1.97
N GLU A 116 -12.30 -3.20 2.32
CA GLU A 116 -12.71 -3.54 3.69
C GLU A 116 -11.53 -3.41 4.66
N GLN A 117 -10.37 -3.97 4.30
CA GLN A 117 -9.14 -3.85 5.08
C GLN A 117 -8.74 -2.39 5.29
N THR A 118 -8.82 -1.57 4.23
CA THR A 118 -8.53 -0.14 4.31
C THR A 118 -9.49 0.56 5.27
N SER A 119 -10.79 0.25 5.21
CA SER A 119 -11.81 0.84 6.08
C SER A 119 -11.59 0.49 7.56
N VAL A 120 -11.30 -0.78 7.86
CA VAL A 120 -10.94 -1.25 9.20
C VAL A 120 -9.67 -0.55 9.70
N TRP A 121 -8.64 -0.45 8.87
CA TRP A 121 -7.38 0.20 9.23
C TRP A 121 -7.58 1.69 9.52
N VAL A 122 -8.30 2.42 8.65
CA VAL A 122 -8.60 3.85 8.84
C VAL A 122 -9.36 4.05 10.16
N SER A 123 -10.38 3.24 10.40
CA SER A 123 -11.17 3.28 11.64
C SER A 123 -10.33 2.99 12.88
N ALA A 124 -9.42 2.02 12.80
CA ALA A 124 -8.49 1.69 13.88
C ALA A 124 -7.51 2.84 14.16
N LYS A 125 -7.02 3.53 13.12
CA LYS A 125 -6.13 4.70 13.28
C LYS A 125 -6.85 5.87 13.92
N PHE A 126 -8.07 6.20 13.50
CA PHE A 126 -8.88 7.22 14.18
C PHE A 126 -9.11 6.85 15.65
N SER A 127 -9.48 5.61 15.93
CA SER A 127 -9.72 5.13 17.31
C SER A 127 -8.47 5.26 18.18
N SER A 128 -7.30 4.87 17.65
CA SER A 128 -6.02 5.00 18.34
C SER A 128 -5.67 6.48 18.62
N MET A 129 -5.85 7.36 17.63
CA MET A 129 -5.63 8.80 17.81
C MET A 129 -6.55 9.40 18.88
N MET A 130 -7.85 9.08 18.85
CA MET A 130 -8.81 9.54 19.86
C MET A 130 -8.42 9.05 21.26
N LYS A 131 -7.98 7.79 21.39
CA LYS A 131 -7.53 7.23 22.67
C LYS A 131 -6.33 7.99 23.22
N VAL A 132 -5.26 8.15 22.42
CA VAL A 132 -4.05 8.86 22.84
C VAL A 132 -4.37 10.31 23.20
N LEU A 133 -5.21 10.99 22.40
CA LEU A 133 -5.64 12.35 22.69
C LEU A 133 -6.44 12.43 23.99
N GLY A 134 -7.35 11.49 24.24
CA GLY A 134 -8.10 11.39 25.49
C GLY A 134 -7.20 11.19 26.72
N GLU A 135 -6.26 10.25 26.65
CA GLU A 135 -5.29 10.00 27.73
C GLU A 135 -4.41 11.23 28.01
N LYS A 136 -3.97 11.93 26.97
CA LYS A 136 -3.17 13.16 27.12
C LYS A 136 -3.98 14.35 27.61
N GLN A 137 -5.25 14.45 27.21
CA GLN A 137 -6.17 15.45 27.73
C GLN A 137 -6.35 15.24 29.25
N GLU A 138 -6.71 14.03 29.69
CA GLU A 138 -6.90 13.72 31.10
C GLU A 138 -5.63 14.00 31.93
N ALA A 139 -4.46 13.58 31.45
CA ALA A 139 -3.20 13.86 32.13
C ALA A 139 -2.89 15.36 32.23
N THR A 140 -3.21 16.14 31.20
CA THR A 140 -3.01 17.60 31.21
C THR A 140 -3.97 18.28 32.19
N GLU A 141 -5.23 17.86 32.23
CA GLU A 141 -6.23 18.35 33.17
C GLU A 141 -5.84 18.03 34.63
N GLN A 142 -5.40 16.81 34.90
CA GLN A 142 -4.90 16.40 36.21
C GLN A 142 -3.67 17.22 36.62
N PHE A 143 -2.73 17.46 35.70
CA PHE A 143 -1.57 18.31 35.95
C PHE A 143 -1.96 19.74 36.31
N ILE A 144 -2.89 20.35 35.56
CA ILE A 144 -3.38 21.70 35.84
C ILE A 144 -4.03 21.75 37.23
N HIS A 145 -4.87 20.77 37.55
CA HIS A 145 -5.51 20.68 38.87
C HIS A 145 -4.48 20.54 40.00
N GLN A 146 -3.48 19.67 39.84
CA GLN A 146 -2.42 19.48 40.83
C GLN A 146 -1.61 20.76 41.04
N GLN A 147 -1.21 21.45 39.98
CA GLN A 147 -0.48 22.71 40.07
C GLN A 147 -1.29 23.81 40.74
N GLN A 148 -2.61 23.82 40.54
CA GLN A 148 -3.51 24.75 41.21
C GLN A 148 -3.58 24.49 42.72
N GLU A 149 -3.76 23.23 43.13
CA GLU A 149 -3.77 22.81 44.55
C GLU A 149 -2.44 23.12 45.25
N GLU A 150 -1.31 22.82 44.62
CA GLU A 150 0.03 23.11 45.16
C GLU A 150 0.23 24.62 45.38
N ALA A 151 -0.13 25.45 44.39
CA ALA A 151 0.00 26.89 44.50
C ALA A 151 -0.89 27.48 45.61
N ILE A 152 -2.11 26.97 45.77
CA ILE A 152 -3.03 27.36 46.85
C ILE A 152 -2.47 26.91 48.22
N GLY A 153 -1.96 25.68 48.31
CA GLY A 153 -1.38 25.13 49.54
C GLY A 153 -0.16 25.89 50.02
N GLU A 154 0.74 26.27 49.10
CA GLU A 154 1.90 27.12 49.41
C GLU A 154 1.48 28.51 49.90
N ALA A 155 0.50 29.13 49.24
CA ALA A 155 -0.02 30.43 49.64
C ALA A 155 -0.63 30.38 51.04
N HIS A 156 -1.48 29.39 51.31
CA HIS A 156 -2.12 29.22 52.61
C HIS A 156 -1.08 28.97 53.72
N SER A 157 -0.07 28.14 53.46
CA SER A 157 1.02 27.86 54.41
C SER A 157 1.85 29.11 54.71
N ARG A 158 2.13 29.94 53.68
CA ARG A 158 2.83 31.22 53.84
C ARG A 158 2.05 32.18 54.72
N THR A 159 0.75 32.35 54.46
CA THR A 159 -0.14 33.20 55.27
C THR A 159 -0.22 32.74 56.72
N LEU A 160 -0.38 31.43 56.97
CA LEU A 160 -0.41 30.88 58.33
C LEU A 160 0.92 31.13 59.07
N ARG A 161 2.05 30.99 58.39
CA ARG A 161 3.38 31.24 58.97
C ARG A 161 3.57 32.71 59.36
N GLU A 162 3.15 33.63 58.50
CA GLU A 162 3.27 35.07 58.75
C GLU A 162 2.37 35.52 59.89
N SER A 163 1.09 35.11 59.89
CA SER A 163 0.14 35.40 60.96
C SER A 163 0.65 34.87 62.31
N ARG A 164 1.14 33.62 62.36
CA ARG A 164 1.71 33.03 63.58
C ARG A 164 2.97 33.75 64.06
N SER A 165 3.76 34.31 63.15
CA SER A 165 4.96 35.10 63.51
C SER A 165 4.58 36.46 64.08
N GLN A 166 3.57 37.14 63.51
CA GLN A 166 3.03 38.39 64.04
C GLN A 166 2.45 38.19 65.46
N ILE A 167 1.69 37.13 65.68
CA ILE A 167 1.14 36.81 67.02
C ILE A 167 2.26 36.59 68.04
N LYS A 168 3.31 35.85 67.69
CA LYS A 168 4.48 35.65 68.57
C LYS A 168 5.22 36.95 68.87
N ALA A 169 5.35 37.84 67.89
CA ALA A 169 6.02 39.13 68.08
C ALA A 169 5.26 39.99 69.11
N VAL A 170 3.92 40.02 69.03
CA VAL A 170 3.07 40.74 69.99
C VAL A 170 3.16 40.13 71.40
N HIS A 171 3.16 38.80 71.51
CA HIS A 171 3.25 38.12 72.81
C HIS A 171 4.60 38.31 73.53
N ASN A 172 5.66 38.67 72.81
CA ASN A 172 6.99 38.86 73.38
C ASN A 172 7.29 40.31 73.78
N LEU A 173 6.35 41.24 73.61
CA LEU A 173 6.49 42.63 74.07
C LEU A 173 6.37 42.70 75.60
N SER A 174 7.13 43.58 76.24
CA SER A 174 7.04 43.79 77.70
C SER A 174 5.80 44.59 78.09
N ASP A 175 5.29 44.40 79.31
CA ASP A 175 4.10 45.11 79.82
C ASP A 175 4.24 46.64 79.70
N THR A 176 5.44 47.18 79.90
CA THR A 176 5.72 48.62 79.76
C THR A 176 5.67 49.13 78.32
N GLU A 177 6.01 48.29 77.33
CA GLU A 177 5.94 48.61 75.90
C GLU A 177 4.50 48.47 75.39
N LEU A 178 3.79 47.45 75.85
CA LEU A 178 2.37 47.22 75.54
C LEU A 178 1.49 48.38 76.03
N ILE A 179 1.78 48.92 77.22
CA ILE A 179 1.07 50.07 77.79
C ILE A 179 1.37 51.36 76.99
N LYS A 180 2.61 51.59 76.53
CA LYS A 180 2.95 52.75 75.69
C LYS A 180 2.25 52.70 74.32
N GLU A 181 2.17 51.53 73.71
CA GLU A 181 1.44 51.29 72.46
C GLU A 181 -0.09 51.37 72.66
N SER A 182 -0.59 51.08 73.88
CA SER A 182 -2.03 51.03 74.17
C SER A 182 -2.78 52.37 74.12
N MET A 183 -2.07 53.51 74.14
CA MET A 183 -2.70 54.84 74.08
C MET A 183 -3.19 55.22 72.67
N VAL A 184 -2.84 54.45 71.63
CA VAL A 184 -3.38 54.59 70.26
C VAL A 184 -3.44 53.21 69.61
N ILE A 185 -4.31 52.31 70.09
CA ILE A 185 -4.52 51.04 69.38
C ILE A 185 -5.43 51.30 68.19
N GLU A 186 -4.86 51.62 67.03
CA GLU A 186 -5.47 51.14 65.79
C GLU A 186 -5.18 49.64 65.74
N VAL A 187 -6.26 48.83 65.77
CA VAL A 187 -6.20 47.39 65.49
C VAL A 187 -5.30 47.22 64.26
N PRO A 188 -4.21 46.42 64.33
CA PRO A 188 -3.36 46.23 63.17
C PRO A 188 -4.25 45.71 62.04
N ARG A 189 -4.59 46.58 61.08
CA ARG A 189 -5.15 46.12 59.82
C ARG A 189 -4.06 45.19 59.31
N LEU A 190 -4.34 43.88 59.24
CA LEU A 190 -3.47 42.94 58.53
C LEU A 190 -3.11 43.67 57.24
N LYS A 191 -1.87 44.15 57.11
CA LYS A 191 -1.43 44.81 55.88
C LYS A 191 -1.70 43.80 54.79
N ASP A 192 -2.43 44.24 53.76
CA ASP A 192 -3.02 43.40 52.71
C ASP A 192 -2.11 42.21 52.42
N VAL A 193 -2.49 41.03 52.92
CA VAL A 193 -1.80 39.79 52.61
C VAL A 193 -1.87 39.68 51.10
N ALA A 194 -0.72 39.61 50.42
CA ALA A 194 -0.70 39.48 48.98
C ALA A 194 -1.45 38.19 48.60
N THR A 195 -2.67 38.33 48.09
CA THR A 195 -3.56 37.23 47.68
C THR A 195 -3.23 36.70 46.28
N ASP A 196 -2.22 37.26 45.60
CA ASP A 196 -1.91 36.93 44.22
C ASP A 196 -1.15 35.60 44.15
N VAL A 197 -1.90 34.52 43.96
CA VAL A 197 -1.39 33.20 43.60
C VAL A 197 -1.37 33.12 42.08
N LYS A 198 -0.25 33.48 41.46
CA LYS A 198 -0.03 33.24 40.03
C LYS A 198 0.81 31.98 39.86
N PRO A 199 0.19 30.81 39.62
CA PRO A 199 0.96 29.64 39.25
C PRO A 199 1.67 29.91 37.91
N ASN A 200 2.97 29.63 37.81
CA ASN A 200 3.70 29.70 36.54
C ASN A 200 3.34 28.48 35.67
N LEU A 201 2.12 28.50 35.14
CA LEU A 201 1.57 27.50 34.21
C LEU A 201 1.82 27.86 32.75
N GLN A 202 1.96 29.16 32.45
CA GLN A 202 1.97 29.68 31.10
C GLN A 202 3.14 29.09 30.28
N ASP A 203 4.36 29.10 30.83
CA ASP A 203 5.54 28.61 30.11
C ASP A 203 5.47 27.10 29.82
N ARG A 204 4.84 26.32 30.70
CA ARG A 204 4.72 24.85 30.53
C ARG A 204 3.57 24.44 29.62
N LEU A 205 2.46 25.18 29.66
CA LEU A 205 1.30 24.91 28.81
C LEU A 205 1.53 25.41 27.38
N ASN A 206 2.32 26.46 27.16
CA ASN A 206 2.61 26.99 25.82
C ASN A 206 3.07 25.91 24.82
N ALA A 207 3.96 25.00 25.24
CA ALA A 207 4.42 23.90 24.39
C ALA A 207 3.27 22.92 24.03
N VAL A 208 2.39 22.63 24.99
CA VAL A 208 1.21 21.78 24.77
C VAL A 208 0.21 22.46 23.84
N THR A 209 -0.09 23.75 24.08
CA THR A 209 -1.02 24.54 23.27
C THR A 209 -0.52 24.71 21.83
N GLU A 210 0.79 24.88 21.63
CA GLU A 210 1.39 24.97 20.30
C GLU A 210 1.24 23.64 19.53
N ILE A 211 1.52 22.51 20.18
CA ILE A 211 1.35 21.18 19.58
C ILE A 211 -0.12 20.93 19.24
N LEU A 212 -1.05 21.22 20.15
CA LEU A 212 -2.49 21.07 19.91
C LEU A 212 -2.97 21.95 18.75
N SER A 213 -2.45 23.17 18.63
CA SER A 213 -2.77 24.06 17.49
C SER A 213 -2.30 23.48 16.17
N ARG A 214 -1.09 22.91 16.12
CA ARG A 214 -0.57 22.22 14.92
C ARG A 214 -1.39 20.98 14.57
N MET A 215 -1.75 20.17 15.57
CA MET A 215 -2.59 18.99 15.38
C MET A 215 -3.99 19.36 14.89
N SER A 216 -4.62 20.38 15.49
CA SER A 216 -5.93 20.89 15.07
C SER A 216 -5.90 21.34 13.61
N LYS A 217 -4.84 22.05 13.19
CA LYS A 217 -4.67 22.47 11.81
C LYS A 217 -4.50 21.29 10.85
N LEU A 218 -3.64 20.33 11.19
CA LEU A 218 -3.44 19.11 10.37
C LEU A 218 -4.75 18.33 10.18
N VAL A 219 -5.54 18.18 11.24
CA VAL A 219 -6.82 17.45 11.20
C VAL A 219 -7.91 18.24 10.47
N SER A 220 -7.94 19.57 10.59
CA SER A 220 -9.01 20.38 9.98
C SER A 220 -8.72 20.74 8.54
N ASP A 221 -7.48 21.12 8.20
CA ASP A 221 -7.14 21.62 6.87
C ASP A 221 -6.64 20.50 5.94
N ASP A 222 -5.74 19.65 6.43
CA ASP A 222 -5.02 18.71 5.56
C ASP A 222 -5.79 17.40 5.36
N LEU A 223 -6.46 16.93 6.41
CA LEU A 223 -7.36 15.77 6.29
C LEU A 223 -8.58 16.10 5.41
N ASP A 224 -9.20 17.26 5.57
CA ASP A 224 -10.34 17.68 4.74
C ASP A 224 -9.93 17.85 3.27
N LYS A 225 -8.74 18.38 2.99
CA LYS A 225 -8.19 18.44 1.62
C LYS A 225 -7.92 17.04 1.06
N ALA A 226 -7.33 16.16 1.85
CA ALA A 226 -7.05 14.78 1.45
C ALA A 226 -8.36 14.07 1.07
N VAL A 227 -9.38 14.12 1.93
CA VAL A 227 -10.69 13.53 1.67
C VAL A 227 -11.38 14.20 0.47
N SER A 228 -11.40 15.53 0.40
CA SER A 228 -12.07 16.25 -0.69
C SER A 228 -11.41 16.04 -2.06
N SER A 229 -10.08 15.88 -2.10
CA SER A 229 -9.34 15.60 -3.34
C SER A 229 -9.68 14.23 -3.94
N THR A 230 -10.10 13.26 -3.12
CA THR A 230 -10.52 11.93 -3.58
C THR A 230 -11.94 11.90 -4.15
N VAL A 231 -12.80 12.86 -3.79
CA VAL A 231 -14.22 12.91 -4.21
C VAL A 231 -14.44 13.81 -5.43
N GLY A 232 -13.45 14.65 -5.82
CA GLY A 232 -13.63 15.75 -6.77
C GLY A 232 -13.23 15.53 -8.24
N GLN A 233 -12.82 14.34 -8.70
CA GLN A 233 -12.40 14.14 -10.10
C GLN A 233 -13.28 13.15 -10.89
N ASP A 234 -14.56 13.49 -11.06
CA ASP A 234 -15.39 13.01 -12.17
C ASP A 234 -15.37 14.05 -13.31
N LYS A 235 -14.26 14.11 -14.06
CA LYS A 235 -14.25 14.69 -15.41
C LYS A 235 -13.38 13.83 -16.32
N ASP A 236 -14.07 13.06 -17.15
CA ASP A 236 -13.68 12.57 -18.48
C ASP A 236 -12.17 12.38 -18.69
N GLY A 237 -11.65 11.31 -18.10
CA GLY A 237 -10.30 10.83 -18.29
C GLY A 237 -10.27 9.31 -18.10
N SER A 238 -9.67 8.61 -19.06
CA SER A 238 -9.48 7.15 -19.07
C SER A 238 -9.04 6.60 -17.70
N PRO A 239 -9.60 5.48 -17.20
CA PRO A 239 -9.35 4.97 -15.87
C PRO A 239 -8.05 4.17 -15.83
N GLN A 240 -6.91 4.85 -15.92
CA GLN A 240 -5.66 4.33 -15.39
C GLN A 240 -4.94 5.48 -14.68
N ASP A 241 -4.39 5.18 -13.51
CA ASP A 241 -3.26 5.89 -12.91
C ASP A 241 -3.53 7.05 -11.92
N LYS A 242 -4.60 6.98 -11.12
CA LYS A 242 -4.71 7.81 -9.91
C LYS A 242 -5.23 7.01 -8.71
N ARG A 243 -4.34 6.24 -8.08
CA ARG A 243 -4.57 5.67 -6.75
C ARG A 243 -4.29 6.71 -5.67
N PRO A 244 -4.87 6.57 -4.47
CA PRO A 244 -4.67 7.53 -3.39
C PRO A 244 -3.20 7.54 -3.00
N VAL A 245 -2.62 8.73 -2.94
CA VAL A 245 -1.30 8.96 -2.35
C VAL A 245 -1.33 8.37 -0.94
N LEU A 246 -0.58 7.28 -0.72
CA LEU A 246 -0.35 6.69 0.58
C LEU A 246 0.33 7.77 1.43
N ALA A 247 -0.42 8.37 2.35
CA ALA A 247 0.07 9.43 3.20
C ALA A 247 1.16 8.85 4.12
N VAL A 248 2.41 9.19 3.83
CA VAL A 248 3.49 9.10 4.81
C VAL A 248 3.12 10.08 5.92
N VAL A 249 2.67 9.55 7.06
CA VAL A 249 2.53 10.33 8.28
C VAL A 249 3.70 9.96 9.19
N PRO A 250 4.68 10.86 9.39
CA PRO A 250 5.65 10.72 10.45
C PRO A 250 4.90 10.96 11.77
N SER A 251 4.67 9.92 12.56
CA SER A 251 4.16 10.08 13.93
C SER A 251 5.27 9.81 14.93
N PRO A 252 5.68 10.81 15.73
CA PRO A 252 6.49 10.59 16.93
C PRO A 252 5.76 9.75 18.00
N ALA A 253 4.45 9.56 17.86
CA ALA A 253 3.55 9.06 18.89
C ALA A 253 3.16 7.57 18.78
N ALA A 254 3.76 6.79 17.87
CA ALA A 254 3.66 5.34 17.97
C ALA A 254 4.29 4.90 19.30
N PRO A 255 3.68 3.98 20.07
CA PRO A 255 4.29 3.42 21.26
C PRO A 255 5.69 2.93 20.88
N SER A 256 6.71 3.60 21.38
CA SER A 256 8.05 3.07 21.41
C SER A 256 7.94 1.77 22.19
N HIS A 257 8.06 0.61 21.53
CA HIS A 257 8.29 -0.64 22.23
C HIS A 257 9.42 -0.38 23.22
N PRO A 258 9.18 -0.43 24.53
CA PRO A 258 10.26 -0.29 25.49
C PRO A 258 11.21 -1.44 25.21
N GLY A 259 12.48 -1.14 25.02
CA GLY A 259 13.56 -2.12 25.05
C GLY A 259 13.65 -2.74 26.45
N GLY A 260 12.65 -3.53 26.83
CA GLY A 260 12.77 -4.53 27.87
C GLY A 260 13.64 -5.68 27.37
N LYS A 261 14.09 -6.53 28.29
CA LYS A 261 15.18 -7.51 28.09
C LYS A 261 15.03 -8.50 26.90
N GLU A 262 13.89 -8.53 26.20
CA GLU A 262 13.62 -9.32 24.98
C GLU A 262 13.04 -8.50 23.76
N GLY A 263 12.93 -7.17 23.88
CA GLY A 263 12.05 -6.27 23.09
C GLY A 263 11.93 -6.48 21.57
N LEU A 264 13.01 -6.26 20.80
CA LEU A 264 13.02 -6.44 19.33
C LEU A 264 13.46 -7.84 18.90
N SER A 265 14.15 -8.57 19.78
CA SER A 265 14.66 -9.91 19.48
C SER A 265 13.57 -10.95 19.29
N ALA A 266 12.40 -10.76 19.92
CA ALA A 266 11.26 -11.66 19.81
C ALA A 266 10.73 -11.79 18.37
N TYR A 267 10.95 -10.78 17.54
CA TYR A 267 10.45 -10.71 16.17
C TYR A 267 11.54 -10.97 15.12
N ARG A 268 12.74 -11.43 15.53
CA ARG A 268 13.85 -11.61 14.60
C ARG A 268 13.52 -12.63 13.51
N CYS A 269 13.73 -12.24 12.26
CA CYS A 269 13.64 -13.12 11.11
C CYS A 269 14.99 -13.30 10.43
N SER A 270 15.25 -14.51 9.92
CA SER A 270 16.42 -14.80 9.09
C SER A 270 16.11 -14.54 7.62
N LEU A 271 16.90 -13.67 7.00
CA LEU A 271 16.72 -13.25 5.62
C LEU A 271 17.92 -13.66 4.75
N THR A 272 17.65 -13.80 3.46
CA THR A 272 18.66 -14.01 2.42
C THR A 272 18.28 -13.23 1.18
N PHE A 273 19.25 -12.65 0.48
CA PHE A 273 19.04 -12.02 -0.81
C PHE A 273 18.64 -13.05 -1.87
N ASP A 274 17.72 -12.68 -2.77
CA ASP A 274 17.27 -13.52 -3.88
C ASP A 274 18.17 -13.31 -5.12
N PRO A 275 18.97 -14.31 -5.53
CA PRO A 275 19.84 -14.22 -6.71
C PRO A 275 19.09 -13.97 -8.03
N ARG A 276 17.79 -14.28 -8.09
CA ARG A 276 16.94 -14.06 -9.27
C ARG A 276 16.62 -12.58 -9.48
N THR A 277 16.65 -11.79 -8.41
CA THR A 277 16.32 -10.36 -8.45
C THR A 277 17.56 -9.48 -8.61
N ALA A 278 18.71 -9.95 -8.11
CA ALA A 278 19.95 -9.18 -8.04
C ALA A 278 20.43 -8.67 -9.41
N ASN A 279 20.74 -7.37 -9.49
CA ASN A 279 21.36 -6.79 -10.68
C ASN A 279 22.74 -7.41 -10.97
N GLY A 280 23.14 -7.43 -12.26
CA GLY A 280 24.42 -8.00 -12.68
C GLY A 280 25.68 -7.34 -12.08
N ASN A 281 25.59 -6.11 -11.56
CA ASN A 281 26.69 -5.45 -10.84
C ASN A 281 26.81 -5.89 -9.38
N LEU A 282 25.82 -6.63 -8.86
CA LEU A 282 25.82 -7.10 -7.48
C LEU A 282 26.33 -8.54 -7.42
N PHE A 283 27.22 -8.79 -6.47
CA PHE A 283 27.69 -10.12 -6.13
C PHE A 283 27.11 -10.55 -4.79
N LEU A 284 26.44 -11.70 -4.78
CA LEU A 284 25.93 -12.33 -3.57
C LEU A 284 26.95 -13.35 -3.05
N SER A 285 27.21 -13.29 -1.75
CA SER A 285 28.17 -14.14 -1.03
C SER A 285 27.62 -14.49 0.36
N GLN A 286 28.36 -15.31 1.12
CA GLN A 286 27.96 -15.76 2.46
C GLN A 286 26.55 -16.38 2.47
N GLU A 287 26.32 -17.36 1.60
CA GLU A 287 25.00 -18.01 1.46
C GLU A 287 23.87 -17.00 1.14
N ASN A 288 24.18 -16.05 0.26
CA ASN A 288 23.30 -14.95 -0.12
C ASN A 288 22.91 -14.00 1.04
N ARG A 289 23.67 -13.95 2.13
CA ARG A 289 23.46 -12.95 3.19
C ARG A 289 24.25 -11.67 2.98
N ARG A 290 25.27 -11.68 2.13
CA ARG A 290 26.06 -10.49 1.81
C ARG A 290 25.95 -10.14 0.33
N ALA A 291 25.54 -8.91 0.04
CA ALA A 291 25.48 -8.34 -1.30
C ALA A 291 26.52 -7.22 -1.43
N GLU A 292 27.31 -7.24 -2.50
CA GLU A 292 28.39 -6.27 -2.74
C GLU A 292 28.32 -5.73 -4.16
N HIS A 293 28.46 -4.41 -4.32
CA HIS A 293 28.59 -3.79 -5.63
C HIS A 293 30.02 -3.96 -6.16
N LEU A 294 30.15 -4.58 -7.33
CA LEU A 294 31.44 -4.81 -7.98
C LEU A 294 31.92 -3.58 -8.75
N THR A 295 33.10 -3.07 -8.41
CA THR A 295 33.75 -1.97 -9.14
C THR A 295 34.34 -2.41 -10.49
N SER A 296 34.49 -3.71 -10.71
CA SER A 296 34.96 -4.30 -11.98
C SER A 296 33.90 -4.30 -13.09
N GLY A 297 32.67 -3.85 -12.80
CA GLY A 297 31.54 -3.91 -13.72
C GLY A 297 30.69 -5.18 -13.59
N PRO A 298 29.65 -5.32 -14.43
CA PRO A 298 28.63 -6.34 -14.29
C PRO A 298 29.18 -7.73 -14.64
N ARG A 299 28.69 -8.74 -13.93
CA ARG A 299 28.95 -10.15 -14.24
C ARG A 299 27.90 -10.70 -15.20
N PRO A 300 28.24 -11.76 -15.96
CA PRO A 300 27.25 -12.55 -16.67
C PRO A 300 26.29 -13.18 -15.65
N VAL A 301 25.00 -12.86 -15.78
CA VAL A 301 23.92 -13.43 -14.97
C VAL A 301 22.84 -13.97 -15.91
N PRO A 302 22.18 -15.11 -15.58
CA PRO A 302 21.10 -15.63 -16.40
C PRO A 302 19.96 -14.62 -16.54
N PRO A 303 19.37 -14.47 -17.74
CA PRO A 303 18.16 -13.68 -17.93
C PRO A 303 17.05 -14.19 -17.00
N HIS A 304 16.39 -13.27 -16.31
CA HIS A 304 15.25 -13.59 -15.45
C HIS A 304 14.34 -12.36 -15.36
N GLU A 305 13.03 -12.56 -15.39
CA GLU A 305 12.06 -11.45 -15.43
C GLU A 305 12.05 -10.64 -14.13
N ALA A 306 12.17 -11.32 -12.98
CA ALA A 306 12.32 -10.67 -11.68
C ALA A 306 13.64 -9.88 -11.50
N ARG A 307 14.62 -10.01 -12.41
CA ARG A 307 15.94 -9.37 -12.27
C ARG A 307 15.87 -7.88 -12.57
N PHE A 308 16.46 -7.05 -11.71
CA PHE A 308 16.68 -5.64 -12.01
C PHE A 308 17.80 -5.46 -13.04
N ASP A 309 17.51 -4.88 -14.20
CA ASP A 309 18.49 -4.73 -15.27
C ASP A 309 19.23 -3.39 -15.20
N HIS A 310 18.55 -2.33 -14.77
CA HIS A 310 19.07 -0.96 -14.84
C HIS A 310 19.39 -0.32 -13.48
N THR A 311 19.05 -0.96 -12.37
CA THR A 311 19.26 -0.44 -11.02
C THR A 311 20.03 -1.44 -10.18
N TRP A 312 20.99 -0.96 -9.39
CA TRP A 312 21.86 -1.79 -8.53
C TRP A 312 21.12 -2.26 -7.28
N GLN A 313 20.11 -3.11 -7.49
CA GLN A 313 19.18 -3.54 -6.46
C GLN A 313 19.09 -5.05 -6.36
N VAL A 314 18.66 -5.47 -5.18
CA VAL A 314 18.33 -6.85 -4.86
C VAL A 314 17.21 -6.87 -3.81
N LEU A 315 16.31 -7.84 -3.93
CA LEU A 315 15.30 -8.13 -2.92
C LEU A 315 15.75 -9.31 -2.05
N CYS A 316 15.19 -9.42 -0.85
CA CYS A 316 15.25 -10.66 -0.10
C CYS A 316 14.31 -11.71 -0.70
N PHE A 317 14.61 -12.98 -0.45
CA PHE A 317 13.82 -14.12 -0.89
C PHE A 317 12.52 -14.25 -0.10
N GLN A 318 12.57 -13.94 1.20
CA GLN A 318 11.42 -13.99 2.10
C GLN A 318 10.55 -12.74 1.89
N GLY A 319 9.24 -12.98 1.71
CA GLY A 319 8.19 -11.96 1.72
C GLY A 319 7.31 -12.08 2.96
N PHE A 320 6.63 -10.99 3.30
CA PHE A 320 5.77 -10.88 4.47
C PHE A 320 4.36 -10.43 4.09
N THR A 321 3.36 -11.18 4.55
CA THR A 321 1.93 -10.91 4.33
C THR A 321 1.15 -10.66 5.62
N HIS A 322 1.76 -10.92 6.78
CA HIS A 322 1.19 -10.73 8.11
C HIS A 322 2.30 -10.77 9.17
N GLY A 323 2.00 -10.33 10.39
CA GLY A 323 2.84 -10.42 11.57
C GLY A 323 3.89 -9.32 11.71
N GLN A 324 4.70 -9.48 12.76
CA GLN A 324 5.81 -8.60 13.10
C GLN A 324 7.14 -9.27 12.77
N HIS A 325 8.00 -8.57 12.04
CA HIS A 325 9.27 -9.08 11.53
C HIS A 325 10.36 -8.04 11.73
N TYR A 326 11.46 -8.46 12.37
CA TYR A 326 12.62 -7.62 12.65
C TYR A 326 13.88 -8.20 12.03
N TRP A 327 14.66 -7.38 11.33
CA TRP A 327 15.95 -7.77 10.80
C TRP A 327 16.96 -6.63 10.90
N GLU A 328 18.25 -7.00 10.88
CA GLU A 328 19.36 -6.05 10.94
C GLU A 328 20.25 -6.20 9.71
N LEU A 329 20.74 -5.07 9.23
CA LEU A 329 21.65 -4.98 8.09
C LEU A 329 22.89 -4.21 8.53
N GLU A 330 24.06 -4.73 8.21
CA GLU A 330 25.33 -4.03 8.36
C GLU A 330 25.80 -3.51 7.00
N VAL A 331 26.05 -2.20 6.92
CA VAL A 331 26.41 -1.49 5.69
C VAL A 331 27.84 -1.00 5.81
N SER A 332 28.67 -1.29 4.81
CA SER A 332 30.10 -0.94 4.87
C SER A 332 30.38 0.57 4.78
N LYS A 333 29.51 1.33 4.10
CA LYS A 333 29.62 2.78 3.89
C LYS A 333 28.21 3.38 3.73
N PRO A 334 27.94 4.61 4.20
CA PRO A 334 26.63 5.24 4.09
C PRO A 334 26.39 5.75 2.66
N TRP A 335 26.12 4.82 1.75
CA TRP A 335 25.76 5.06 0.36
C TRP A 335 24.87 3.92 -0.17
N ALA A 336 23.71 3.78 0.46
CA ALA A 336 22.74 2.72 0.20
C ALA A 336 21.31 3.20 0.46
N TYR A 337 20.33 2.51 -0.13
CA TYR A 337 18.91 2.67 0.24
C TYR A 337 18.42 1.34 0.78
N LEU A 338 17.92 1.35 2.02
CA LEU A 338 17.41 0.19 2.73
C LEU A 338 15.90 0.32 2.84
N GLY A 339 15.14 -0.67 2.40
CA GLY A 339 13.69 -0.50 2.34
C GLY A 339 12.90 -1.78 2.23
N ILE A 340 11.63 -1.62 1.92
CA ILE A 340 10.71 -2.69 1.54
C ILE A 340 9.97 -2.29 0.26
N SER A 341 9.55 -3.27 -0.50
CA SER A 341 8.73 -3.07 -1.70
C SER A 341 7.62 -4.10 -1.80
N THR A 342 6.48 -3.71 -2.38
CA THR A 342 5.41 -4.65 -2.70
C THR A 342 5.77 -5.53 -3.90
N GLY A 343 5.25 -6.76 -3.87
CA GLY A 343 5.03 -7.58 -5.06
C GLY A 343 6.12 -8.60 -5.40
N VAL A 344 5.65 -9.77 -5.85
CA VAL A 344 6.42 -10.81 -6.56
C VAL A 344 6.18 -10.64 -8.06
N PHE A 345 7.22 -10.79 -8.87
CA PHE A 345 7.02 -11.02 -10.30
C PHE A 345 6.54 -12.47 -10.47
N SER A 346 5.24 -12.68 -10.67
CA SER A 346 4.69 -14.00 -10.98
C SER A 346 3.88 -13.92 -12.26
N GLU A 347 4.10 -14.84 -13.20
CA GLU A 347 3.31 -14.95 -14.44
C GLU A 347 1.81 -15.22 -14.16
N GLN A 348 1.44 -15.59 -12.93
CA GLN A 348 0.10 -16.00 -12.53
C GLN A 348 -0.64 -14.99 -11.64
N VAL A 349 0.02 -13.96 -11.12
CA VAL A 349 -0.60 -12.98 -10.21
C VAL A 349 -0.15 -11.56 -10.56
N THR A 350 -1.12 -10.76 -11.01
CA THR A 350 -0.97 -9.37 -11.46
C THR A 350 -0.90 -8.38 -10.30
N TYR A 351 0.05 -8.54 -9.39
CA TYR A 351 0.36 -7.46 -8.45
C TYR A 351 1.32 -6.46 -9.09
N GLU A 352 1.01 -5.17 -8.94
CA GLU A 352 1.95 -4.12 -9.30
C GLU A 352 3.21 -4.25 -8.45
N SER A 353 4.36 -4.34 -9.11
CA SER A 353 5.67 -4.43 -8.48
C SER A 353 6.60 -3.39 -9.07
N ILE A 354 7.71 -3.10 -8.37
CA ILE A 354 8.71 -2.17 -8.90
C ILE A 354 9.14 -2.63 -10.30
N PRO A 355 9.08 -1.76 -11.33
CA PRO A 355 9.49 -2.13 -12.68
C PRO A 355 10.93 -2.65 -12.71
N ARG A 356 11.14 -3.86 -13.24
CA ARG A 356 12.46 -4.52 -13.22
C ARG A 356 13.32 -4.20 -14.45
N LYS A 357 12.65 -3.91 -15.57
CA LYS A 357 13.23 -3.78 -16.92
C LYS A 357 13.24 -2.34 -17.46
N GLU A 358 12.55 -1.44 -16.79
CA GLU A 358 12.49 -0.04 -17.22
C GLU A 358 13.72 0.75 -16.77
N LYS A 359 14.15 1.69 -17.60
CA LYS A 359 15.14 2.70 -17.23
C LYS A 359 14.43 3.92 -16.67
N GLY A 360 14.79 4.36 -15.47
CA GLY A 360 14.23 5.58 -14.88
C GLY A 360 14.29 5.58 -13.36
N ARG A 361 13.71 6.61 -12.73
CA ARG A 361 13.66 6.68 -11.26
C ARG A 361 12.64 5.71 -10.66
N ARG A 362 11.53 5.42 -11.36
CA ARG A 362 10.44 4.57 -10.84
C ARG A 362 10.89 3.15 -10.48
N CYS A 363 11.95 2.62 -11.11
CA CYS A 363 12.47 1.30 -10.80
C CYS A 363 13.37 1.24 -9.56
N MET A 364 13.61 2.37 -8.88
CA MET A 364 14.41 2.45 -7.65
C MET A 364 13.53 2.42 -6.39
N VAL A 365 13.97 1.69 -5.37
CA VAL A 365 13.29 1.59 -4.07
C VAL A 365 13.18 2.96 -3.39
N GLY A 366 11.97 3.31 -2.97
CA GLY A 366 11.59 4.63 -2.41
C GLY A 366 11.20 5.67 -3.47
N MET A 367 11.45 5.42 -4.75
CA MET A 367 11.18 6.36 -5.86
C MET A 367 9.88 6.04 -6.62
N ASN A 368 9.01 5.25 -6.01
CA ASN A 368 7.69 4.86 -6.50
C ASN A 368 6.72 4.68 -5.31
N GLU A 369 5.43 4.59 -5.58
CA GLU A 369 4.37 4.42 -4.58
C GLU A 369 4.32 3.02 -3.94
N LEU A 370 5.09 2.07 -4.47
CA LEU A 370 5.11 0.67 -4.06
C LEU A 370 6.26 0.34 -3.10
N SER A 371 7.02 1.35 -2.67
CA SER A 371 8.20 1.14 -1.84
C SER A 371 8.50 2.27 -0.89
N TRP A 372 9.17 1.90 0.20
CA TRP A 372 9.59 2.78 1.28
C TRP A 372 11.05 2.48 1.57
N SER A 373 11.90 3.50 1.65
CA SER A 373 13.32 3.31 1.95
C SER A 373 13.91 4.41 2.80
N LEU A 374 14.93 4.04 3.58
CA LEU A 374 15.85 4.93 4.24
C LEU A 374 17.13 5.01 3.39
N GLN A 375 17.43 6.20 2.90
CA GLN A 375 18.70 6.53 2.29
C GLN A 375 19.74 6.79 3.38
N LEU A 376 20.83 6.04 3.31
CA LEU A 376 22.04 6.27 4.06
C LEU A 376 22.98 7.11 3.18
N ASP A 377 23.31 8.32 3.64
CA ASP A 377 24.28 9.23 3.03
C ASP A 377 25.27 9.71 4.10
N GLN A 378 26.51 10.04 3.72
CA GLN A 378 27.57 10.46 4.65
C GLN A 378 27.20 11.67 5.51
N HIS A 379 26.36 12.56 4.99
CA HIS A 379 26.01 13.80 5.68
C HIS A 379 24.68 13.68 6.43
N GLN A 380 23.73 12.91 5.91
CA GLN A 380 22.35 12.93 6.40
C GLN A 380 21.54 11.69 6.04
N LEU A 381 20.70 11.25 6.96
CA LEU A 381 19.68 10.23 6.67
C LEU A 381 18.46 10.87 6.00
N SER A 382 17.90 10.21 5.00
CA SER A 382 16.65 10.66 4.36
C SER A 382 15.68 9.51 4.17
N ALA A 383 14.41 9.73 4.49
CA ALA A 383 13.33 8.80 4.21
C ALA A 383 12.73 9.08 2.82
N TRP A 384 12.46 8.03 2.05
CA TRP A 384 11.95 8.11 0.68
C TRP A 384 10.70 7.23 0.49
N HIS A 385 9.69 7.81 -0.13
CA HIS A 385 8.50 7.12 -0.61
C HIS A 385 7.87 7.92 -1.75
N ASN A 386 7.41 7.25 -2.81
CA ASN A 386 6.81 7.91 -3.97
C ASN A 386 7.68 9.06 -4.56
N GLY A 387 9.00 8.90 -4.49
CA GLY A 387 9.96 9.93 -4.95
C GLY A 387 9.98 11.20 -4.09
N GLN A 388 9.24 11.24 -2.98
CA GLN A 388 9.30 12.31 -2.00
C GLN A 388 10.40 12.01 -0.97
N ARG A 389 11.21 13.03 -0.67
CA ARG A 389 12.31 12.96 0.29
C ARG A 389 11.94 13.70 1.55
N GLU A 390 12.07 13.03 2.69
CA GLU A 390 12.07 13.65 4.00
C GLU A 390 13.48 13.57 4.59
N THR A 391 13.98 14.71 5.00
CA THR A 391 15.32 14.86 5.57
C THR A 391 15.27 14.65 7.08
N LEU A 392 16.02 13.68 7.61
CA LEU A 392 15.97 13.30 9.03
C LEU A 392 17.05 14.01 9.86
N ALA A 393 16.71 14.26 11.13
CA ALA A 393 17.63 14.78 12.13
C ALA A 393 18.30 13.64 12.89
N GLY A 394 19.61 13.45 12.74
CA GLY A 394 20.37 12.44 13.46
C GLY A 394 21.75 12.16 12.83
N PRO A 395 22.68 11.55 13.58
CA PRO A 395 24.01 11.24 13.05
C PRO A 395 23.93 10.12 11.99
N ALA A 396 24.52 10.38 10.83
CA ALA A 396 24.58 9.46 9.69
C ALA A 396 25.52 8.25 9.87
N GLN A 397 26.07 8.05 11.07
CA GLN A 397 27.23 7.18 11.31
C GLN A 397 26.89 5.74 11.69
N SER A 398 25.61 5.39 11.81
CA SER A 398 25.23 4.01 12.13
C SER A 398 25.53 3.09 10.94
N SER A 399 26.45 2.16 11.13
CA SER A 399 26.74 1.10 10.16
C SER A 399 25.75 -0.05 10.25
N ARG A 400 24.96 -0.14 11.32
CA ARG A 400 23.98 -1.20 11.55
C ARG A 400 22.58 -0.64 11.69
N ILE A 401 21.73 -0.98 10.72
CA ILE A 401 20.34 -0.52 10.68
C ILE A 401 19.42 -1.70 10.98
N GLY A 402 18.60 -1.55 12.02
CA GLY A 402 17.49 -2.44 12.33
C GLY A 402 16.21 -1.97 11.66
N MET A 403 15.40 -2.91 11.18
CA MET A 403 14.10 -2.63 10.57
C MET A 403 13.04 -3.52 11.21
N LEU A 404 11.97 -2.92 11.75
CA LEU A 404 10.79 -3.61 12.26
C LEU A 404 9.61 -3.33 11.34
N LEU A 405 9.11 -4.38 10.72
CA LEU A 405 7.82 -4.37 10.03
C LEU A 405 6.76 -4.90 10.99
N ASP A 406 5.70 -4.12 11.20
CA ASP A 406 4.46 -4.57 11.80
C ASP A 406 3.38 -4.45 10.72
N TYR A 407 3.02 -5.60 10.13
CA TYR A 407 2.17 -5.63 8.95
C TYR A 407 0.75 -5.14 9.27
N GLU A 408 0.16 -5.63 10.36
CA GLU A 408 -1.20 -5.32 10.79
C GLU A 408 -1.32 -3.89 11.32
N ALA A 409 -0.35 -3.42 12.10
CA ALA A 409 -0.32 -2.02 12.52
C ALA A 409 -0.01 -1.08 11.36
N GLY A 410 0.52 -1.59 10.25
CA GLY A 410 0.87 -0.82 9.07
C GLY A 410 2.05 0.11 9.34
N THR A 411 3.10 -0.41 9.98
CA THR A 411 4.29 0.39 10.32
C THR A 411 5.59 -0.27 9.89
N LEU A 412 6.50 0.53 9.33
CA LEU A 412 7.90 0.16 9.09
C LEU A 412 8.80 1.11 9.86
N THR A 413 9.44 0.61 10.91
CA THR A 413 10.28 1.42 11.80
C THR A 413 11.75 1.10 11.61
N TYR A 414 12.57 2.13 11.46
CA TYR A 414 14.03 2.04 11.37
C TYR A 414 14.68 2.36 12.70
N TYR A 415 15.70 1.59 13.04
CA TYR A 415 16.49 1.71 14.25
C TYR A 415 17.97 1.82 13.89
N GLY A 416 18.69 2.67 14.60
CA GLY A 416 20.15 2.76 14.55
C GLY A 416 20.79 2.07 15.74
N ASP A 417 22.05 2.42 15.99
CA ASP A 417 22.83 1.88 17.10
C ASP A 417 22.12 2.08 18.44
N GLY A 418 22.20 1.06 19.32
CA GLY A 418 21.52 1.07 20.61
C GLY A 418 19.99 1.00 20.53
N GLN A 419 19.43 0.56 19.38
CA GLN A 419 17.98 0.49 19.12
C GLN A 419 17.31 1.88 19.20
N THR A 420 18.04 2.92 18.84
CA THR A 420 17.49 4.28 18.74
C THR A 420 16.60 4.38 17.51
N ARG A 421 15.34 4.78 17.69
CA ARG A 421 14.41 4.95 16.56
C ARG A 421 14.87 6.09 15.66
N LEU A 422 15.10 5.81 14.39
CA LEU A 422 15.50 6.78 13.36
C LEU A 422 14.30 7.36 12.62
N HIS A 423 13.38 6.50 12.17
CA HIS A 423 12.20 6.90 11.41
C HIS A 423 11.12 5.82 11.45
N ALA A 424 9.86 6.16 11.18
CA ALA A 424 8.78 5.21 11.03
C ALA A 424 7.81 5.63 9.92
N PHE A 425 7.66 4.77 8.91
CA PHE A 425 6.57 4.91 7.94
C PHE A 425 5.29 4.31 8.49
N HIS A 426 4.17 4.89 8.10
CA HIS A 426 2.83 4.40 8.40
C HIS A 426 2.07 4.23 7.10
N CYS A 427 1.57 3.02 6.84
CA CYS A 427 0.85 2.68 5.62
C CYS A 427 -0.06 1.47 5.85
N ALA A 428 -1.23 1.43 5.21
CA ALA A 428 -2.00 0.19 5.12
C ALA A 428 -1.33 -0.74 4.10
N PHE A 429 -0.70 -1.82 4.57
CA PHE A 429 -0.12 -2.82 3.69
C PHE A 429 -1.19 -3.83 3.27
N THR A 430 -1.38 -3.97 1.96
CA THR A 430 -2.42 -4.85 1.37
C THR A 430 -1.82 -5.94 0.49
N GLN A 431 -0.50 -5.91 0.28
CA GLN A 431 0.24 -6.83 -0.57
C GLN A 431 1.43 -7.41 0.18
N GLU A 432 1.96 -8.52 -0.33
CA GLU A 432 3.20 -9.11 0.20
C GLU A 432 4.37 -8.12 0.05
N LEU A 433 5.15 -7.99 1.12
CA LEU A 433 6.28 -7.06 1.22
C LEU A 433 7.60 -7.79 1.25
N PHE A 434 8.54 -7.33 0.42
CA PHE A 434 9.89 -7.88 0.34
C PHE A 434 10.90 -6.82 0.79
N PRO A 435 11.81 -7.14 1.74
CA PRO A 435 12.96 -6.31 2.02
C PRO A 435 13.79 -6.08 0.76
N ALA A 436 14.19 -4.84 0.54
CA ALA A 436 14.82 -4.36 -0.69
C ALA A 436 16.04 -3.51 -0.36
N CYS A 437 17.09 -3.66 -1.16
CA CYS A 437 18.30 -2.87 -1.00
C CYS A 437 18.76 -2.33 -2.36
N TRP A 438 19.04 -1.02 -2.42
CA TRP A 438 19.89 -0.43 -3.44
C TRP A 438 21.29 -0.24 -2.87
N ILE A 439 22.30 -0.70 -3.60
CA ILE A 439 23.70 -0.72 -3.16
C ILE A 439 24.52 0.14 -4.09
N GLY A 440 25.10 1.21 -3.53
CA GLY A 440 25.94 2.10 -4.29
C GLY A 440 27.33 1.52 -4.56
N GLU A 441 28.09 2.21 -5.42
CA GLU A 441 29.37 1.72 -5.89
C GLU A 441 30.38 1.47 -4.76
N GLY A 442 30.98 0.27 -4.74
CA GLY A 442 31.97 -0.12 -3.73
C GLY A 442 31.41 -0.25 -2.31
N VAL A 443 30.09 -0.39 -2.18
CA VAL A 443 29.38 -0.67 -0.92
C VAL A 443 29.02 -2.15 -0.85
N SER A 444 29.02 -2.69 0.36
CA SER A 444 28.45 -3.99 0.67
C SER A 444 27.45 -3.89 1.83
N ILE A 445 26.42 -4.73 1.76
CA ILE A 445 25.40 -4.90 2.78
C ILE A 445 25.40 -6.36 3.22
N THR A 446 25.39 -6.59 4.51
CA THR A 446 25.32 -7.94 5.11
C THR A 446 24.09 -8.03 6.00
N LEU A 447 23.22 -8.98 5.72
CA LEU A 447 22.13 -9.36 6.60
C LEU A 447 22.72 -10.04 7.83
N CYS A 448 22.49 -9.46 9.01
CA CYS A 448 23.00 -10.00 10.26
C CYS A 448 22.35 -11.35 10.54
N SER A 449 23.16 -12.34 10.95
CA SER A 449 22.65 -13.63 11.38
C SER A 449 21.98 -13.54 12.76
N MET A 450 21.21 -14.58 13.09
CA MET A 450 20.77 -14.83 14.45
C MET A 450 21.93 -14.94 15.43
#